data_AF-A0A9D4QPF7-F1
#
_entry.id   AF-A0A9D4QPF7-F1
#
_cell.length_a   1.000
_cell.length_b   1.000
_cell.length_c   1.000
_cell.angle_alpha   90.00
_cell.angle_beta   90.00
_cell.angle_gamma   90.00
#
_symmetry.space_group_name_H-M   'P 1'
#
loop_
_entity.id
_entity.type
_entity.pdbx_description
1 polymer ?
#
loop_
_entity_poly.entity_id
_entity_poly.type
_entity_poly.pdbx_seq_one_letter_code
_entity_poly.pdbx_strand_id
1 'polypeptide(L)'
;MAFWVDCRRLQDVPIALSVRDSTGLLRQNNESNPEVPYRTLLKKLEGRFGAELAKSAQAKFAMALQKKGESMEDWGDRVQALATEAFRDLPESFCNQQAIDRFCQG
;
A
#
# COMPACT_ATOMS: atom_id res chain seq x y z
N MET A 1 -11.97 39.06 1.67
CA MET A 1 -12.79 38.10 2.44
C MET A 1 -11.93 36.89 2.73
N ALA A 2 -11.43 36.77 3.97
CA ALA A 2 -10.62 35.64 4.42
C ALA A 2 -11.47 34.84 5.42
N PHE A 3 -11.83 33.61 5.07
CA PHE A 3 -12.46 32.68 6.00
C PHE A 3 -11.35 31.91 6.72
N TRP A 4 -11.06 32.35 7.95
CA TRP A 4 -10.37 31.53 8.92
C TRP A 4 -11.38 30.51 9.43
N VAL A 5 -11.19 29.23 9.09
CA VAL A 5 -11.92 28.15 9.75
C VAL A 5 -11.05 27.65 10.89
N ASP A 6 -11.59 27.87 12.07
CA ASP A 6 -11.09 27.56 13.40
C ASP A 6 -10.73 26.07 13.53
N CYS A 7 -9.47 25.76 13.84
CA CYS A 7 -8.90 24.41 13.82
C CYS A 7 -8.99 23.71 15.18
N ARG A 8 -10.02 23.99 15.99
CA ARG A 8 -10.04 23.54 17.39
C ARG A 8 -11.41 23.03 17.86
N ARG A 9 -12.03 22.09 17.14
CA ARG A 9 -13.16 21.32 17.69
C ARG A 9 -13.50 20.02 16.96
N LEU A 10 -12.59 19.05 16.89
CA LEU A 10 -12.90 17.69 16.41
C LEU A 10 -12.03 16.64 17.14
N GLN A 11 -12.09 16.62 18.47
CA GLN A 11 -11.86 15.41 19.24
C GLN A 11 -13.23 14.86 19.63
N ASP A 12 -13.39 13.54 19.47
CA ASP A 12 -14.57 12.71 19.79
C ASP A 12 -15.72 12.63 18.76
N VAL A 13 -15.46 11.95 17.64
CA VAL A 13 -16.52 11.23 16.91
C VAL A 13 -16.06 9.79 16.64
N PRO A 14 -16.67 8.76 17.24
CA PRO A 14 -16.41 7.39 16.83
C PRO A 14 -16.98 7.19 15.43
N ILE A 15 -16.12 6.85 14.46
CA ILE A 15 -16.52 6.57 13.08
C ILE A 15 -17.24 5.21 13.06
N ALA A 16 -18.52 5.22 13.39
CA ALA A 16 -19.44 4.13 13.08
C ALA A 16 -19.90 4.30 11.63
N LEU A 17 -19.15 3.73 10.68
CA LEU A 17 -19.60 3.58 9.29
C LEU A 17 -20.72 2.53 9.25
N SER A 18 -21.96 2.98 9.49
CA SER A 18 -23.17 2.20 9.29
C SER A 18 -23.50 2.18 7.79
N VAL A 19 -22.97 1.19 7.08
CA VAL A 19 -23.48 0.84 5.75
C VAL A 19 -24.77 0.05 5.98
N ARG A 20 -25.92 0.67 5.72
CA ARG A 20 -27.22 0.00 5.74
C ARG A 20 -27.44 -0.67 4.39
N ASP A 21 -27.52 -1.99 4.39
CA ASP A 21 -28.05 -2.75 3.27
C ASP A 21 -29.56 -2.96 3.47
N SER A 22 -30.33 -3.00 2.37
CA SER A 22 -31.80 -2.86 2.36
C SER A 22 -32.59 -4.06 2.91
N THR A 23 -31.92 -5.06 3.48
CA THR A 23 -32.54 -6.33 3.91
C THR A 23 -32.68 -6.48 5.43
N GLY A 24 -32.30 -5.48 6.23
CA GLY A 24 -32.65 -5.43 7.67
C GLY A 24 -32.09 -6.57 8.53
N LEU A 25 -31.19 -7.39 7.99
CA LEU A 25 -30.56 -8.49 8.71
C LEU A 25 -29.17 -8.04 9.15
N LEU A 26 -29.05 -7.70 10.43
CA LEU A 26 -27.75 -7.59 11.07
C LEU A 26 -27.10 -8.98 10.98
N ARG A 27 -26.18 -9.16 10.03
CA ARG A 27 -25.21 -10.25 10.12
C ARG A 27 -24.44 -10.03 11.42
N GLN A 28 -24.84 -10.76 12.46
CA GLN A 28 -23.97 -11.04 13.59
C GLN A 28 -22.77 -11.80 13.02
N ASN A 29 -21.69 -11.09 12.67
CA ASN A 29 -20.39 -11.72 12.47
C ASN A 29 -19.79 -12.06 13.84
N ASN A 30 -20.51 -12.85 14.64
CA ASN A 30 -20.05 -13.39 15.90
C ASN A 30 -19.92 -14.91 15.80
N GLU A 31 -19.24 -15.36 14.74
CA GLU A 31 -18.64 -16.68 14.71
C GLU A 31 -17.13 -16.45 14.86
N SER A 32 -16.65 -16.50 16.10
CA SER A 32 -15.23 -16.70 16.39
C SER A 32 -14.83 -18.03 15.76
N ASN A 33 -14.41 -17.97 14.50
CA ASN A 33 -14.15 -19.12 13.65
C ASN A 33 -13.06 -20.00 14.30
N PRO A 34 -13.26 -21.33 14.37
CA PRO A 34 -12.43 -22.27 15.13
C PRO A 34 -10.95 -22.09 14.78
N GLU A 35 -10.12 -22.05 15.83
CA GLU A 35 -8.64 -21.98 15.84
C GLU A 35 -8.02 -21.97 14.44
N VAL A 36 -8.14 -20.84 13.71
CA VAL A 36 -7.53 -20.77 12.40
C VAL A 36 -6.02 -20.72 12.65
N PRO A 37 -5.25 -21.73 12.22
CA PRO A 37 -3.83 -21.73 12.49
C PRO A 37 -3.23 -20.50 11.82
N TYR A 38 -2.31 -19.83 12.53
CA TYR A 38 -1.72 -18.56 12.10
C TYR A 38 -1.25 -18.56 10.64
N ARG A 39 -0.67 -19.68 10.17
CA ARG A 39 -0.25 -19.86 8.77
C ARG A 39 -1.39 -19.78 7.75
N THR A 40 -2.59 -20.26 8.10
CA THR A 40 -3.77 -20.18 7.24
C THR A 40 -4.32 -18.74 7.19
N LEU A 41 -4.23 -17.99 8.28
CA LEU A 41 -4.54 -16.55 8.25
C LEU A 41 -3.58 -15.80 7.34
N LEU A 42 -2.26 -16.03 7.47
CA LEU A 42 -1.27 -15.41 6.60
C LEU A 42 -1.53 -15.70 5.11
N LYS A 43 -1.76 -16.96 4.73
CA LYS A 43 -2.08 -17.31 3.33
C LYS A 43 -3.35 -16.62 2.83
N LYS A 44 -4.38 -16.47 3.67
CA LYS A 44 -5.62 -15.77 3.30
C LYS A 44 -5.37 -14.27 3.11
N LEU A 45 -4.53 -13.67 3.95
CA LEU A 45 -4.15 -12.26 3.84
C LEU A 45 -3.28 -12.02 2.59
N GLU A 46 -2.27 -12.87 2.36
CA GLU A 46 -1.44 -12.83 1.15
C GLU A 46 -2.28 -13.01 -0.11
N GLY A 47 -3.23 -13.94 -0.13
CA GLY A 47 -4.12 -14.15 -1.27
C GLY A 47 -5.05 -12.97 -1.54
N ARG A 48 -5.49 -12.24 -0.51
CA ARG A 48 -6.40 -11.09 -0.66
C ARG A 48 -5.67 -9.79 -0.98
N PHE A 49 -4.49 -9.58 -0.40
CA PHE A 49 -3.79 -8.30 -0.46
C PHE A 49 -2.52 -8.35 -1.30
N GLY A 50 -1.95 -9.52 -1.58
CA GLY A 50 -0.68 -9.65 -2.31
C GLY A 50 -0.70 -9.00 -3.68
N ALA A 51 -1.78 -9.19 -4.45
CA ALA A 51 -1.92 -8.59 -5.78
C ALA A 51 -2.07 -7.06 -5.72
N GLU A 52 -2.84 -6.54 -4.77
CA GLU A 52 -3.01 -5.10 -4.59
C GLU A 52 -1.73 -4.44 -4.04
N LEU A 53 -0.98 -5.15 -3.19
CA LEU A 53 0.34 -4.73 -2.73
C LEU A 53 1.32 -4.63 -3.91
N ALA A 54 1.35 -5.62 -4.81
CA ALA A 54 2.19 -5.58 -6.00
C ALA A 54 1.85 -4.41 -6.93
N LYS A 55 0.57 -4.17 -7.21
CA LYS A 55 0.14 -2.99 -7.99
C LYS A 55 0.54 -1.68 -7.32
N SER A 56 0.37 -1.59 -6.00
CA SER A 56 0.76 -0.40 -5.24
C SER A 56 2.27 -0.16 -5.29
N ALA A 57 3.08 -1.23 -5.23
CA ALA A 57 4.53 -1.16 -5.33
C ALA A 57 4.97 -0.73 -6.75
N GLN A 58 4.34 -1.26 -7.79
CA GLN A 58 4.57 -0.83 -9.18
C GLN A 58 4.21 0.64 -9.39
N ALA A 59 3.10 1.10 -8.81
CA ALA A 59 2.73 2.52 -8.87
C ALA A 59 3.75 3.41 -8.14
N LYS A 60 4.22 3.01 -6.95
CA LYS A 60 5.28 3.73 -6.22
C LYS A 60 6.57 3.80 -7.03
N PHE A 61 6.98 2.70 -7.66
CA PHE A 61 8.14 2.64 -8.52
C PHE A 61 8.01 3.59 -9.72
N ALA A 62 6.88 3.54 -10.43
CA ALA A 62 6.61 4.39 -11.59
C ALA A 62 6.62 5.89 -11.24
N MET A 63 6.19 6.25 -10.03
CA MET A 63 6.16 7.63 -9.54
C MET A 63 7.45 8.09 -8.84
N ALA A 64 8.42 7.19 -8.64
CA ALA A 64 9.62 7.51 -7.88
C ALA A 64 10.50 8.50 -8.65
N LEU A 65 10.80 9.66 -8.08
CA LEU A 65 11.73 10.64 -8.64
C LEU A 65 12.89 10.85 -7.66
N GLN A 66 14.05 11.26 -8.17
CA GLN A 66 15.16 11.73 -7.34
C GLN A 66 14.71 12.95 -6.53
N LYS A 67 14.95 12.90 -5.21
CA LYS A 67 14.61 14.01 -4.33
C LYS A 67 15.66 15.11 -4.46
N LYS A 68 15.23 16.36 -4.24
CA LYS A 68 16.15 17.51 -4.22
C LYS A 68 17.16 17.35 -3.07
N GLY A 69 18.44 17.23 -3.40
CA GLY A 69 19.53 17.07 -2.44
C GLY A 69 19.84 15.62 -2.04
N GLU A 70 19.19 14.63 -2.67
CA GLU A 70 19.54 13.22 -2.54
C GLU A 70 20.80 12.91 -3.35
N SER A 71 21.69 12.08 -2.80
CA SER A 71 22.87 11.65 -3.53
C SER A 71 22.48 10.69 -4.66
N MET A 72 23.37 10.54 -5.64
CA MET A 72 23.11 9.63 -6.76
C MET A 72 23.15 8.16 -6.32
N GLU A 73 23.97 7.82 -5.32
CA GLU A 73 24.01 6.49 -4.71
C GLU A 73 22.71 6.18 -3.96
N ASP A 74 22.26 7.09 -3.09
CA ASP A 74 21.00 6.92 -2.35
C ASP A 74 19.79 6.79 -3.29
N TRP A 75 19.80 7.52 -4.40
CA TRP A 75 18.79 7.40 -5.43
C TRP A 75 18.83 6.01 -6.09
N GLY A 76 20.01 5.54 -6.47
CA GLY A 76 20.20 4.21 -7.07
C GLY A 76 19.71 3.09 -6.15
N ASP A 77 20.10 3.12 -4.89
CA ASP A 77 19.70 2.14 -3.87
C ASP A 77 18.17 2.13 -3.69
N ARG A 78 17.56 3.32 -3.66
CA ARG A 78 16.11 3.46 -3.51
C ARG A 78 15.35 2.94 -4.73
N VAL A 79 15.82 3.24 -5.94
CA VAL A 79 15.21 2.73 -7.18
C VAL A 79 15.31 1.21 -7.24
N GLN A 80 16.46 0.64 -6.89
CA GLN A 80 16.69 -0.80 -6.88
C GLN A 80 15.77 -1.51 -5.87
N ALA A 81 15.62 -0.94 -4.66
CA ALA A 81 14.72 -1.48 -3.65
C ALA A 81 13.26 -1.46 -4.12
N LEU A 82 12.83 -0.35 -4.75
CA LEU A 82 11.47 -0.22 -5.30
C LEU A 82 11.21 -1.17 -6.47
N ALA A 83 12.20 -1.38 -7.35
CA ALA A 83 12.08 -2.35 -8.45
C ALA A 83 11.93 -3.77 -7.91
N THR A 84 12.72 -4.15 -6.90
CA THR A 84 12.65 -5.46 -6.25
C THR A 84 11.29 -5.71 -5.58
N GLU A 85 10.72 -4.69 -4.94
CA GLU A 85 9.39 -4.77 -4.33
C GLU A 85 8.27 -4.85 -5.39
N ALA A 86 8.37 -4.04 -6.46
CA ALA A 86 7.38 -3.96 -7.53
C ALA A 86 7.31 -5.21 -8.42
N PHE A 87 8.45 -5.90 -8.58
CA PHE A 87 8.63 -7.00 -9.52
C PHE A 87 9.12 -8.28 -8.85
N ARG A 88 8.69 -8.53 -7.60
CA ARG A 88 9.13 -9.68 -6.78
C ARG A 88 8.95 -11.06 -7.42
N ASP A 89 8.00 -11.20 -8.35
CA ASP A 89 7.67 -12.45 -9.03
C ASP A 89 8.38 -12.58 -10.40
N LEU A 90 9.16 -11.57 -10.80
CA LEU A 90 9.89 -11.53 -12.06
C LEU A 90 11.39 -11.81 -11.86
N PRO A 91 12.11 -12.20 -12.92
CA PRO A 91 13.55 -12.43 -12.84
C PRO A 91 14.32 -11.16 -12.45
N GLU A 92 15.40 -11.33 -11.69
CA GLU A 92 16.27 -10.23 -11.26
C GLU A 92 16.79 -9.37 -12.43
N SER A 93 17.06 -9.99 -13.58
CA SER A 93 17.47 -9.27 -14.80
C SER A 93 16.42 -8.26 -15.27
N PHE A 94 15.13 -8.58 -15.13
CA PHE A 94 14.04 -7.66 -15.43
C PHE A 94 14.02 -6.51 -14.43
N CYS A 95 14.13 -6.81 -13.13
CA CYS A 95 14.18 -5.79 -12.07
C CYS A 95 15.32 -4.80 -12.29
N ASN A 96 16.51 -5.29 -12.62
CA ASN A 96 17.70 -4.47 -12.88
C ASN A 96 17.50 -3.57 -14.10
N GLN A 97 16.93 -4.09 -15.19
CA GLN A 97 16.65 -3.28 -16.37
C GLN A 97 15.67 -2.14 -16.05
N GLN A 98 14.58 -2.45 -15.35
CA GLN A 98 13.60 -1.44 -14.93
C GLN A 98 14.24 -0.39 -14.01
N ALA A 99 15.05 -0.83 -13.06
CA ALA A 99 15.75 0.07 -12.14
C ALA A 99 16.67 1.04 -12.90
N ILE A 100 17.46 0.55 -13.86
CA ILE A 100 18.32 1.39 -14.71
C ILE A 100 17.47 2.39 -15.50
N ASP A 101 16.41 1.92 -16.16
CA ASP A 101 15.55 2.77 -16.98
C ASP A 101 14.93 3.90 -16.14
N ARG A 102 14.49 3.60 -14.91
CA ARG A 102 13.90 4.58 -13.99
C ARG A 102 14.95 5.53 -13.44
N PHE A 103 16.11 5.02 -13.05
CA PHE A 103 17.22 5.82 -12.53
C PHE A 103 17.67 6.87 -13.55
N CYS A 104 17.77 6.50 -14.83
CA CYS A 104 18.13 7.41 -15.92
C CYS A 104 17.08 8.49 -16.23
N GLN A 105 15.84 8.35 -15.76
CA GLN A 105 14.77 9.33 -15.99
C GLN A 105 14.75 10.47 -14.96
N GLY A 106 15.53 10.36 -13.87
CA GLY A 106 15.60 11.36 -12.80
C GLY A 106 14.52 11.18 -11.76
#